data_AF-A0A813IE74-F1
#
_entry.id   AF-A0A813IE74-F1
#
_cell.length_a   1.000
_cell.length_b   1.000
_cell.length_c   1.000
_cell.angle_alpha   90.00
_cell.angle_beta   90.00
_cell.angle_gamma   90.00
#
_symmetry.space_group_name_H-M   'P 1'
#
loop_
_entity.id
_entity.type
_entity.pdbx_description
1 polymer ?
#
loop_
_entity_poly.entity_id
_entity_poly.type
_entity_poly.pdbx_seq_one_letter_code
_entity_poly.pdbx_strand_id
1 'polypeptide(L)'
;VLKGWDSVPTEDREVLCTEMSRTGCMGQSFDSCLVPKIVLDSPAGPAFLIYYGPAFLQNLGSDSPSMRLRILAEVYRCARELWPEAVVRVATTVQIRIDTIKGLSLSGIKEAVLKGDLWILTKHNQTEAFVERSSYKKLNRFITNAQAFQILDVSCLTER
;
A
#
# COMPACT_ATOMS: atom_id res chain seq x y z
N VAL A 1 -6.07 15.49 -5.36
CA VAL A 1 -6.37 14.04 -5.35
C VAL A 1 -7.45 13.67 -6.35
N LEU A 2 -8.69 14.15 -6.23
CA LEU A 2 -9.79 13.78 -7.15
C LEU A 2 -9.47 14.02 -8.63
N LYS A 3 -8.92 15.18 -8.99
CA LYS A 3 -8.48 15.46 -10.37
C LYS A 3 -7.39 14.52 -10.89
N GLY A 4 -6.61 13.90 -10.00
CA GLY A 4 -5.56 12.97 -10.38
C GLY A 4 -6.06 11.53 -10.52
N TRP A 5 -7.26 11.21 -10.02
CA TRP A 5 -7.84 9.86 -10.09
C TRP A 5 -8.00 9.39 -11.53
N ASP A 6 -8.49 10.26 -12.40
CA ASP A 6 -8.74 9.92 -13.81
C ASP A 6 -7.45 9.62 -14.58
N SER A 7 -6.30 10.08 -14.06
CA SER A 7 -4.97 9.82 -14.62
C SER A 7 -4.24 8.64 -13.96
N VAL A 8 -4.88 7.95 -13.01
CA VAL A 8 -4.33 6.71 -12.43
C VAL A 8 -4.58 5.55 -13.40
N PRO A 9 -3.57 4.71 -13.70
CA PRO A 9 -3.76 3.52 -14.52
C PRO A 9 -4.90 2.64 -14.01
N THR A 10 -5.57 1.93 -14.92
CA THR A 10 -6.73 1.10 -14.56
C THR A 10 -6.34 0.03 -13.54
N GLU A 11 -5.17 -0.62 -13.68
CA GLU A 11 -4.73 -1.64 -12.72
C GLU A 11 -4.49 -1.07 -11.31
N ASP A 12 -4.01 0.18 -11.19
CA ASP A 12 -3.79 0.84 -9.91
C ASP A 12 -5.13 1.25 -9.28
N ARG A 13 -6.10 1.72 -10.09
CA ARG A 13 -7.46 2.04 -9.62
C ARG A 13 -8.19 0.80 -9.12
N GLU A 14 -8.07 -0.33 -9.82
CA GLU A 14 -8.70 -1.60 -9.41
C GLU A 14 -8.20 -2.07 -8.05
N VAL A 15 -6.88 -2.00 -7.81
CA VAL A 15 -6.30 -2.31 -6.49
C VAL A 15 -6.85 -1.37 -5.43
N LEU A 16 -6.83 -0.06 -5.66
CA LEU A 16 -7.33 0.93 -4.70
C LEU A 16 -8.82 0.71 -4.38
N CYS A 17 -9.66 0.55 -5.40
CA CYS A 17 -11.10 0.32 -5.22
C CYS A 17 -11.37 -0.99 -4.46
N THR A 18 -10.68 -2.07 -4.83
CA THR A 18 -10.86 -3.39 -4.19
C THR A 18 -10.46 -3.31 -2.72
N GLU A 19 -9.26 -2.81 -2.43
CA GLU A 19 -8.70 -2.85 -1.09
C GLU A 19 -9.35 -1.85 -0.14
N MET A 20 -9.69 -0.65 -0.64
CA MET A 20 -10.38 0.36 0.17
C MET A 20 -11.86 0.03 0.40
N SER A 21 -12.44 -0.92 -0.34
CA SER A 21 -13.81 -1.38 -0.13
C SER A 21 -13.95 -2.47 0.95
N ARG A 22 -12.84 -3.03 1.45
CA ARG A 22 -12.84 -4.00 2.54
C ARG A 22 -12.92 -3.28 3.90
N THR A 23 -13.93 -3.59 4.71
CA THR A 23 -14.20 -2.88 5.97
C THR A 23 -13.39 -3.43 7.16
N GLY A 24 -13.11 -4.73 7.17
CA GLY A 24 -12.50 -5.42 8.30
C GLY A 24 -13.44 -5.59 9.51
N CYS A 25 -14.71 -5.24 9.36
CA CYS A 25 -15.74 -5.31 10.40
C CYS A 25 -16.78 -6.36 10.03
N MET A 26 -17.09 -7.27 10.96
CA MET A 26 -18.10 -8.30 10.73
C MET A 26 -19.47 -7.66 10.45
N GLY A 27 -20.13 -8.09 9.37
CA GLY A 27 -21.46 -7.62 8.99
C GLY A 27 -21.50 -6.19 8.44
N GLN A 28 -20.36 -5.54 8.17
CA GLN A 28 -20.32 -4.22 7.55
C GLN A 28 -19.81 -4.31 6.10
N SER A 29 -20.52 -3.63 5.21
CA SER A 29 -20.11 -3.40 3.82
C SER A 29 -20.42 -1.96 3.43
N PHE A 30 -19.72 -1.42 2.43
CA PHE A 30 -20.17 -0.21 1.76
C PHE A 30 -21.38 -0.51 0.88
N ASP A 31 -21.99 0.55 0.32
CA ASP A 31 -23.10 0.40 -0.61
C ASP A 31 -22.70 -0.46 -1.82
N SER A 32 -23.56 -1.40 -2.18
CA SER A 32 -23.35 -2.32 -3.31
C SER A 32 -23.05 -1.64 -4.64
N CYS A 33 -23.48 -0.39 -4.86
CA CYS A 33 -23.16 0.36 -6.08
C CYS A 33 -21.73 0.94 -6.09
N LEU A 34 -21.05 0.98 -4.94
CA LEU A 34 -19.71 1.53 -4.76
C LEU A 34 -18.63 0.45 -4.58
N VAL A 35 -19.03 -0.80 -4.31
CA VAL A 35 -18.11 -1.91 -4.04
C VAL A 35 -17.87 -2.71 -5.32
N PRO A 36 -16.62 -3.02 -5.68
CA PRO A 36 -16.33 -3.95 -6.76
C PRO A 36 -17.01 -5.31 -6.53
N LYS A 37 -17.63 -5.86 -7.58
CA LYS A 37 -18.37 -7.14 -7.50
C LYS A 37 -17.56 -8.27 -6.87
N ILE A 38 -16.27 -8.34 -7.18
CA ILE A 38 -15.36 -9.36 -6.61
C ILE A 38 -15.31 -9.32 -5.07
N VAL A 39 -15.44 -8.15 -4.45
CA VAL A 39 -15.44 -8.02 -2.99
C VAL A 39 -16.78 -8.39 -2.38
N LEU A 40 -17.89 -8.12 -3.09
CA LEU A 40 -19.25 -8.51 -2.67
C LEU A 40 -19.46 -10.02 -2.78
N ASP A 41 -19.07 -10.60 -3.92
CA ASP A 41 -19.31 -12.00 -4.26
C ASP A 41 -18.36 -12.94 -3.50
N SER A 42 -17.18 -12.44 -3.08
CA SER A 42 -16.16 -13.22 -2.38
C SER A 42 -15.56 -12.41 -1.22
N PRO A 43 -16.31 -12.27 -0.11
CA PRO A 43 -15.83 -11.54 1.05
C PRO A 43 -14.64 -12.27 1.69
N ALA A 44 -13.49 -11.59 1.70
CA ALA A 44 -12.24 -12.09 2.26
C ALA A 44 -11.45 -10.95 2.91
N GLY A 45 -10.49 -11.30 3.76
CA GLY A 45 -9.62 -10.32 4.41
C GLY A 45 -8.18 -10.80 4.52
N PRO A 46 -7.33 -10.09 5.29
CA PRO A 46 -7.70 -8.95 6.12
C PRO A 46 -8.02 -7.71 5.29
N ALA A 47 -8.74 -6.76 5.89
CA ALA A 47 -8.76 -5.39 5.43
C ALA A 47 -7.45 -4.69 5.82
N PHE A 48 -7.05 -3.69 5.04
CA PHE A 48 -5.81 -2.95 5.28
C PHE A 48 -6.11 -1.51 5.70
N LEU A 49 -5.67 -1.14 6.89
CA LEU A 49 -5.72 0.24 7.38
C LEU A 49 -4.37 0.91 7.12
N ILE A 50 -4.29 1.75 6.09
CA ILE A 50 -3.08 2.53 5.82
C ILE A 50 -3.00 3.72 6.77
N TYR A 51 -2.24 3.54 7.86
CA TYR A 51 -2.01 4.58 8.84
C TYR A 51 -1.10 5.68 8.26
N TYR A 52 -1.58 6.92 8.33
CA TYR A 52 -1.08 8.11 7.60
C TYR A 52 -1.38 8.17 6.10
N GLY A 53 -2.23 7.29 5.55
CA GLY A 53 -2.71 7.38 4.16
C GLY A 53 -3.28 8.77 3.80
N PRO A 54 -4.20 9.35 4.59
CA PRO A 54 -4.71 10.71 4.33
C PRO A 54 -3.62 11.78 4.35
N ALA A 55 -2.71 11.74 5.32
CA ALA A 55 -1.61 12.71 5.42
C ALA A 55 -0.68 12.64 4.20
N PHE A 56 -0.38 11.41 3.73
CA PHE A 56 0.39 11.20 2.51
C PHE A 56 -0.31 11.75 1.27
N LEU A 57 -1.63 11.63 1.16
CA LEU A 57 -2.39 12.16 0.02
C LEU A 57 -2.71 13.66 0.11
N GLN A 58 -2.65 14.25 1.31
CA GLN A 58 -2.91 15.68 1.52
C GLN A 58 -1.63 16.52 1.41
N ASN A 59 -0.48 15.99 1.81
CA ASN A 59 0.80 16.68 1.73
C ASN A 59 1.44 16.57 0.34
N LEU A 60 0.71 16.99 -0.70
CA LEU A 60 1.16 16.83 -2.09
C LEU A 60 2.30 17.78 -2.47
N GLY A 61 2.30 19.01 -1.95
CA GLY A 61 3.21 20.05 -2.46
C GLY A 61 3.06 20.22 -3.97
N SER A 62 4.15 20.03 -4.71
CA SER A 62 4.18 20.03 -6.19
C SER A 62 4.00 18.65 -6.82
N ASP A 63 3.78 17.60 -6.03
CA ASP A 63 3.71 16.23 -6.54
C ASP A 63 2.41 15.96 -7.30
N SER A 64 2.51 15.09 -8.30
CA SER A 64 1.34 14.58 -9.01
C SER A 64 0.46 13.74 -8.06
N PRO A 65 -0.84 14.06 -7.92
CA PRO A 65 -1.75 13.25 -7.12
C PRO A 65 -1.93 11.83 -7.67
N SER A 66 -1.85 11.64 -8.99
CA SER A 66 -1.96 10.31 -9.60
C SER A 66 -0.79 9.43 -9.16
N MET A 67 0.43 9.95 -9.21
CA MET A 67 1.63 9.22 -8.78
C MET A 67 1.61 8.84 -7.30
N ARG A 68 1.10 9.71 -6.43
CA ARG A 68 0.91 9.33 -5.00
C ARG A 68 -0.10 8.21 -4.82
N LEU A 69 -1.18 8.20 -5.61
CA LEU A 69 -2.16 7.10 -5.59
C LEU A 69 -1.55 5.80 -6.11
N ARG A 70 -0.66 5.84 -7.12
CA ARG A 70 0.07 4.65 -7.60
C ARG A 70 0.99 4.06 -6.53
N ILE A 71 1.71 4.90 -5.78
CA ILE A 71 2.50 4.42 -4.62
C ILE A 71 1.60 3.76 -3.57
N LEU A 72 0.42 4.33 -3.32
CA LEU A 72 -0.52 3.75 -2.36
C LEU A 72 -1.09 2.40 -2.85
N ALA A 73 -1.38 2.27 -4.15
CA ALA A 73 -1.77 1.00 -4.77
C ALA A 73 -0.66 -0.04 -4.59
N GLU A 74 0.59 0.35 -4.76
CA GLU A 74 1.74 -0.54 -4.57
C GLU A 74 1.90 -1.01 -3.13
N VAL A 75 1.66 -0.13 -2.15
CA VAL A 75 1.61 -0.53 -0.73
C VAL A 75 0.55 -1.61 -0.50
N TYR A 76 -0.64 -1.48 -1.10
CA TYR A 76 -1.68 -2.50 -0.98
C TYR A 76 -1.30 -3.83 -1.66
N ARG A 77 -0.68 -3.81 -2.85
CA ARG A 77 -0.18 -5.03 -3.51
C ARG A 77 0.82 -5.77 -2.62
N CYS A 78 1.84 -5.06 -2.16
CA CYS A 78 2.83 -5.59 -1.23
C CYS A 78 2.19 -6.16 0.04
N ALA A 79 1.15 -5.50 0.56
CA ALA A 79 0.43 -5.98 1.73
C ALA A 79 -0.33 -7.28 1.45
N ARG A 80 -0.96 -7.38 0.28
CA ARG A 80 -1.71 -8.56 -0.13
C ARG A 80 -0.80 -9.79 -0.31
N GLU A 81 0.43 -9.60 -0.77
CA GLU A 81 1.46 -10.64 -0.80
C GLU A 81 1.85 -11.14 0.61
N LEU A 82 1.96 -10.23 1.59
CA LEU A 82 2.28 -10.57 2.98
C LEU A 82 1.10 -11.17 3.76
N TRP A 83 -0.12 -10.85 3.34
CA TRP A 83 -1.36 -11.34 3.91
C TRP A 83 -2.37 -11.67 2.80
N PRO A 84 -2.22 -12.86 2.18
CA PRO A 84 -3.15 -13.33 1.16
C PRO A 84 -4.59 -13.34 1.66
N GLU A 85 -5.52 -13.24 0.72
CA GLU A 85 -6.94 -13.24 1.02
C GLU A 85 -7.37 -14.55 1.70
N ALA A 86 -8.10 -14.43 2.80
CA ALA A 86 -8.67 -15.56 3.50
C ALA A 86 -10.03 -15.20 4.09
N VAL A 87 -11.03 -16.07 3.89
CA VAL A 87 -12.40 -15.90 4.43
C VAL A 87 -12.38 -15.80 5.96
N VAL A 88 -11.54 -16.62 6.61
CA VAL A 88 -11.32 -16.59 8.07
C VAL A 88 -10.82 -15.23 8.59
N ARG A 89 -10.33 -14.35 7.70
CA ARG A 89 -9.79 -13.02 8.05
C ARG A 89 -10.68 -11.86 7.62
N VAL A 90 -11.91 -12.12 7.15
CA VAL A 90 -12.83 -11.08 6.64
C VAL A 90 -13.11 -9.96 7.65
N ALA A 91 -13.24 -10.31 8.94
CA ALA A 91 -13.50 -9.38 10.03
C ALA A 91 -12.21 -9.04 10.82
N THR A 92 -11.08 -8.99 10.12
CA THR A 92 -9.79 -8.61 10.71
C THR A 92 -9.15 -7.50 9.90
N THR A 93 -8.35 -6.70 10.59
CA THR A 93 -7.64 -5.56 10.00
C THR A 93 -6.16 -5.68 10.28
N VAL A 94 -5.34 -5.36 9.28
CA VAL A 94 -3.90 -5.16 9.41
C VAL A 94 -3.59 -3.68 9.25
N GLN A 95 -2.87 -3.11 10.22
CA GLN A 95 -2.43 -1.73 10.18
C GLN A 95 -1.10 -1.62 9.43
N ILE A 96 -1.08 -0.81 8.39
CA ILE A 96 0.11 -0.56 7.58
C ILE A 96 0.58 0.86 7.82
N ARG A 97 1.73 1.00 8.46
CA ARG A 97 2.31 2.30 8.79
C ARG A 97 3.20 2.79 7.67
N ILE A 98 2.85 3.96 7.12
CA ILE A 98 3.62 4.63 6.07
C ILE A 98 4.31 5.90 6.57
N ASP A 99 4.63 5.97 7.88
CA ASP A 99 5.16 7.18 8.50
C ASP A 99 6.52 7.64 7.96
N THR A 100 7.31 6.73 7.40
CA THR A 100 8.60 7.05 6.77
C THR A 100 8.45 7.78 5.44
N ILE A 101 7.33 7.59 4.72
CA ILE A 101 7.07 8.22 3.41
C ILE A 101 6.01 9.32 3.46
N LYS A 102 5.19 9.41 4.52
CA LYS A 102 4.07 10.37 4.61
C LYS A 102 4.46 11.83 4.33
N GLY A 103 5.68 12.20 4.73
CA GLY A 103 6.20 13.57 4.63
C GLY A 103 7.15 13.82 3.46
N LEU A 104 7.50 12.78 2.70
CA LEU A 104 8.45 12.89 1.60
C LEU A 104 7.73 13.39 0.33
N SER A 105 8.45 14.14 -0.50
CA SER A 105 8.05 14.38 -1.89
C SER A 105 8.33 13.14 -2.75
N LEU A 106 7.71 13.05 -3.93
CA LEU A 106 8.04 12.01 -4.91
C LEU A 106 9.53 12.04 -5.30
N SER A 107 10.12 13.23 -5.38
CA SER A 107 11.56 13.39 -5.60
C SER A 107 12.39 12.80 -4.46
N GLY A 108 11.98 12.97 -3.21
CA GLY A 108 12.68 12.38 -2.05
C GLY A 108 12.56 10.85 -2.00
N ILE A 109 11.41 10.29 -2.36
CA ILE A 109 11.22 8.84 -2.51
C ILE A 109 12.13 8.30 -3.60
N LYS A 110 12.17 8.96 -4.77
CA LYS A 110 13.03 8.61 -5.91
C LYS A 110 14.53 8.72 -5.58
N GLU A 111 14.93 9.78 -4.89
CA GLU A 111 16.33 10.03 -4.53
C GLU A 111 16.90 8.89 -3.67
N ALA A 112 16.10 8.32 -2.76
CA ALA A 112 16.51 7.15 -1.99
C ALA A 112 16.88 5.98 -2.90
N VAL A 113 16.06 5.69 -3.92
CA VAL A 113 16.32 4.62 -4.88
C VAL A 113 17.56 4.89 -5.71
N LEU A 114 17.75 6.13 -6.16
CA LEU A 114 18.95 6.53 -6.90
C LEU A 114 20.24 6.42 -6.08
N LYS A 115 20.15 6.52 -4.75
CA LYS A 115 21.27 6.28 -3.81
C LYS A 115 21.51 4.80 -3.52
N GLY A 116 20.75 3.90 -4.15
CA GLY A 116 20.86 2.46 -3.95
C GLY A 116 20.12 1.93 -2.72
N ASP A 117 19.26 2.75 -2.09
CA ASP A 117 18.33 2.25 -1.09
C ASP A 117 17.07 1.67 -1.76
N LEU A 118 16.30 0.91 -0.99
CA LEU A 118 15.03 0.32 -1.40
C LEU A 118 13.93 0.78 -0.44
N TRP A 119 12.71 0.88 -0.95
CA TRP A 119 11.51 0.99 -0.13
C TRP A 119 10.91 -0.39 0.03
N ILE A 120 10.67 -0.81 1.27
CA ILE A 120 10.13 -2.14 1.57
C ILE A 120 8.95 -2.02 2.53
N LEU A 121 8.02 -2.97 2.42
CA LEU A 121 6.99 -3.23 3.40
C LEU A 121 7.42 -4.42 4.24
N THR A 122 7.74 -4.18 5.51
CA THR A 122 8.18 -5.21 6.43
C THR A 122 7.04 -5.65 7.33
N LYS A 123 6.75 -6.95 7.36
CA LYS A 123 5.81 -7.54 8.33
C LYS A 123 6.45 -7.56 9.70
N HIS A 124 5.88 -6.83 10.65
CA HIS A 124 6.40 -6.77 12.02
C HIS A 124 5.74 -7.80 12.93
N ASN A 125 4.43 -7.98 12.79
CA ASN A 125 3.67 -9.04 13.44
C ASN A 125 2.47 -9.44 12.56
N GLN A 126 1.46 -10.11 13.10
CA GLN A 126 0.31 -10.57 12.31
C GLN A 126 -0.69 -9.46 11.96
N THR A 127 -0.65 -8.34 12.68
CA THR A 127 -1.61 -7.23 12.57
C THR A 127 -0.95 -5.91 12.16
N GLU A 128 0.38 -5.86 12.03
CA GLU A 128 1.12 -4.63 11.73
C GLU A 128 2.24 -4.83 10.71
N ALA A 129 2.37 -3.83 9.85
CA ALA A 129 3.40 -3.69 8.84
C ALA A 129 3.96 -2.26 8.80
N PHE A 130 5.20 -2.10 8.34
CA PHE A 130 5.84 -0.80 8.21
C PHE A 130 6.45 -0.65 6.83
N VAL A 131 6.16 0.46 6.15
CA VAL A 131 6.97 0.89 5.01
C VAL A 131 8.23 1.55 5.57
N GLU A 132 9.39 1.08 5.14
CA GLU A 132 10.67 1.60 5.58
C GLU A 132 11.71 1.63 4.46
N ARG A 133 12.68 2.54 4.60
CA ARG A 133 13.86 2.57 3.74
C ARG A 133 14.85 1.52 4.22
N SER A 134 15.39 0.75 3.28
CA SER A 134 16.33 -0.33 3.58
C SER A 134 17.46 -0.37 2.57
N SER A 135 18.68 -0.62 3.03
CA SER A 135 19.81 -0.91 2.14
C SER A 135 19.87 -2.40 1.83
N TYR A 136 20.57 -2.77 0.75
CA TYR A 136 20.82 -4.18 0.42
C TYR A 136 21.42 -4.99 1.59
N LYS A 137 22.33 -4.36 2.36
CA LYS A 137 22.92 -4.99 3.55
C LYS A 137 21.86 -5.32 4.61
N LYS A 138 20.85 -4.47 4.80
CA LYS A 138 19.75 -4.71 5.73
C LYS A 138 18.78 -5.76 5.16
N LEU A 139 18.53 -5.76 3.86
CA LEU A 139 17.72 -6.78 3.17
C LEU A 139 18.28 -8.20 3.37
N ASN A 140 19.60 -8.37 3.25
CA ASN A 140 20.26 -9.66 3.49
C ASN A 140 20.03 -10.16 4.94
N ARG A 141 19.92 -9.26 5.91
CA ARG A 141 19.58 -9.63 7.29
C ARG A 141 18.14 -10.11 7.42
N PHE A 142 17.20 -9.48 6.71
CA PHE A 142 15.81 -9.94 6.70
C PHE A 142 15.68 -11.35 6.12
N ILE A 143 16.39 -11.62 5.02
CA ILE A 143 16.44 -12.96 4.43
C ILE A 143 17.06 -13.95 5.44
N THR A 144 18.19 -13.60 6.06
CA THR A 144 18.88 -14.46 7.04
C THR A 144 17.99 -14.76 8.26
N ASN A 145 17.19 -13.79 8.71
CA ASN A 145 16.31 -13.92 9.87
C ASN A 145 14.92 -14.48 9.52
N ALA A 146 14.69 -14.90 8.26
CA ALA A 146 13.38 -15.32 7.76
C ALA A 146 12.25 -14.30 8.04
N GLN A 147 12.60 -13.01 8.04
CA GLN A 147 11.63 -11.94 8.22
C GLN A 147 10.86 -11.73 6.92
N ALA A 148 9.53 -11.71 6.98
CA ALA A 148 8.70 -11.49 5.82
C ALA A 148 8.66 -10.00 5.44
N PHE A 149 8.99 -9.70 4.19
CA PHE A 149 8.92 -8.35 3.62
C PHE A 149 8.59 -8.41 2.13
N GLN A 150 8.18 -7.28 1.57
CA GLN A 150 8.03 -7.06 0.14
C GLN A 150 8.74 -5.77 -0.27
N ILE A 151 9.30 -5.73 -1.47
CA ILE A 151 9.93 -4.52 -2.01
C ILE A 151 8.85 -3.76 -2.79
N LEU A 152 8.66 -2.48 -2.49
CA LEU A 152 7.71 -1.64 -3.23
C LEU A 152 8.28 -1.34 -4.61
N ASP A 153 7.53 -1.64 -5.66
CA ASP A 153 7.87 -1.20 -7.01
C ASP A 153 7.53 0.29 -7.21
N VAL A 154 8.56 1.14 -7.10
CA VAL A 154 8.48 2.57 -7.36
C VAL A 154 9.09 2.96 -8.71
N SER A 155 9.24 2.01 -9.64
CA SER A 155 9.75 2.23 -11.00
C SER A 155 8.98 3.31 -11.75
N CYS A 156 7.68 3.45 -11.47
CA CYS A 156 6.82 4.50 -12.01
C CYS A 156 7.34 5.93 -11.74
N LEU A 157 8.21 6.14 -10.74
CA LEU A 157 8.85 7.43 -10.46
C LEU A 157 10.08 7.69 -11.33
N THR A 158 10.60 6.67 -12.00
CA THR A 158 11.83 6.71 -12.79
C THR A 158 11.59 6.78 -14.30
N GLU A 159 10.40 6.41 -14.75
CA GLU A 159 9.94 6.58 -16.13
C GLU A 159 9.94 8.09 -16.48
N ARG A 160 10.58 8.44 -17.61
CA ARG A 160 10.71 9.80 -18.12
C ARG A 160 9.56 10.14 -19.06
#